data_AF-A0A9E4X9U1-F1
#
_entry.id   AF-A0A9E4X9U1-F1
#
_cell.length_a   1.000
_cell.length_b   1.000
_cell.length_c   1.000
_cell.angle_alpha   90.00
_cell.angle_beta   90.00
_cell.angle_gamma   90.00
#
_symmetry.space_group_name_H-M   'P 1'
#
loop_
_entity.id
_entity.type
_entity.pdbx_description
1 polymer ?
#
loop_
_entity_poly.entity_id
_entity_poly.type
_entity_poly.pdbx_seq_one_letter_code
_entity_poly.pdbx_strand_id
1 'polypeptide(L)'
;MSEDINGKSPWGVVLLAHGSQRGTSKAECSCAWLQPKTPSGVPSETPVWCQDCPSTPDGLRQVASRLQGMLGIDQSQMVLSCLEFIEPFPPEAVRILGERGFHQVVLAPFLLGNGKHATLEMNEILEEVRGQLPGIQLHLADGIGVDANLAELVVQRVRELEESTKSPATDPGPGLRGVLLVKAGTKTEYDDCIWLEELGQLVEDRLGAGYAVAVAQSHYGDPTMDTAAAKLAETRGVSSIMCVPYLFFPGII
;
A
#
# COMPACT_ATOMS: atom_id res chain seq x y z
N MET A 1 36.75 -5.58 -30.08
CA MET A 1 36.92 -5.02 -28.72
C MET A 1 36.48 -3.58 -28.78
N SER A 2 35.18 -3.37 -28.65
CA SER A 2 34.57 -2.07 -28.39
C SER A 2 34.54 -1.91 -26.87
N GLU A 3 35.35 -1.00 -26.35
CA GLU A 3 35.22 -0.52 -24.98
C GLU A 3 33.92 0.29 -24.91
N ASP A 4 32.87 -0.32 -24.37
CA ASP A 4 31.62 0.38 -24.12
C ASP A 4 31.69 1.17 -22.83
N ILE A 5 31.26 2.41 -22.99
CA ILE A 5 31.29 3.54 -22.08
C ILE A 5 30.48 3.23 -20.81
N ASN A 6 31.15 3.45 -19.66
CA ASN A 6 30.62 3.72 -18.31
C ASN A 6 30.82 2.57 -17.29
N GLY A 7 32.01 2.54 -16.68
CA GLY A 7 32.43 1.61 -15.61
C GLY A 7 31.71 1.76 -14.27
N LYS A 8 30.38 1.83 -14.26
CA LYS A 8 29.57 1.60 -13.06
C LYS A 8 29.13 0.14 -13.07
N SER A 9 29.50 -0.63 -12.05
CA SER A 9 28.93 -1.97 -11.83
C SER A 9 27.40 -1.87 -11.92
N PRO A 10 26.74 -2.74 -12.70
CA PRO A 10 25.31 -2.66 -12.89
C PRO A 10 24.59 -2.91 -11.55
N TRP A 11 23.47 -2.22 -11.37
CA TRP A 11 22.67 -2.30 -10.15
C TRP A 11 21.68 -3.45 -10.22
N GLY A 12 21.57 -4.20 -9.13
CA GLY A 12 20.44 -5.06 -8.83
C GLY A 12 19.40 -4.29 -8.01
N VAL A 13 18.13 -4.64 -8.16
CA VAL A 13 16.99 -4.03 -7.46
C VAL A 13 16.18 -5.13 -6.80
N VAL A 14 16.04 -5.06 -5.49
CA VAL A 14 15.07 -5.84 -4.74
C VAL A 14 13.87 -4.95 -4.50
N LEU A 15 12.73 -5.27 -5.13
CA LEU A 15 11.45 -4.67 -4.74
C LEU A 15 10.97 -5.38 -3.48
N LEU A 16 10.98 -4.70 -2.35
CA LEU A 16 10.69 -5.28 -1.05
C LEU A 16 9.28 -4.92 -0.58
N ALA A 17 8.37 -5.87 -0.62
CA ALA A 17 7.00 -5.71 -0.13
C ALA A 17 6.79 -6.38 1.23
N HIS A 18 5.64 -6.16 1.87
CA HIS A 18 5.30 -6.90 3.09
C HIS A 18 5.04 -8.39 2.80
N GLY A 19 4.25 -8.68 1.77
CA GLY A 19 3.72 -10.02 1.49
C GLY A 19 2.43 -10.30 2.25
N SER A 20 1.63 -11.26 1.76
CA SER A 20 0.36 -11.64 2.39
C SER A 20 0.00 -13.07 1.99
N GLN A 21 -0.54 -13.84 2.94
CA GLN A 21 -1.19 -15.13 2.65
C GLN A 21 -2.64 -14.97 2.18
N ARG A 22 -3.21 -13.76 2.31
CA ARG A 22 -4.62 -13.50 2.03
C ARG A 22 -4.85 -12.93 0.63
N GLY A 23 -6.02 -13.26 0.09
CA GLY A 23 -6.45 -12.85 -1.25
C GLY A 23 -5.95 -13.79 -2.35
N THR A 24 -5.46 -14.99 -2.00
CA THR A 24 -4.88 -15.93 -2.97
C THR A 24 -5.92 -16.85 -3.63
N SER A 25 -7.15 -16.85 -3.12
CA SER A 25 -8.27 -17.62 -3.67
C SER A 25 -9.58 -16.84 -3.65
N LYS A 26 -10.55 -17.24 -4.49
CA LYS A 26 -11.90 -16.65 -4.49
C LYS A 26 -12.60 -16.73 -3.12
N ALA A 27 -12.29 -17.74 -2.31
CA ALA A 27 -12.88 -17.91 -0.97
C ALA A 27 -12.42 -16.81 0.03
N GLU A 28 -11.30 -16.17 -0.25
CA GLU A 28 -10.75 -15.09 0.58
C GLU A 28 -11.15 -13.69 0.08
N CYS A 29 -11.90 -13.62 -1.01
CA CYS A 29 -12.34 -12.37 -1.61
C CYS A 29 -13.31 -11.62 -0.70
N SER A 30 -13.16 -10.30 -0.62
CA SER A 30 -14.11 -9.42 0.10
C SER A 30 -15.58 -9.66 -0.28
N CYS A 31 -15.86 -10.09 -1.51
CA CYS A 31 -17.23 -10.40 -1.95
C CYS A 31 -17.72 -11.83 -1.67
N ALA A 32 -16.83 -12.77 -1.34
CA ALA A 32 -17.23 -14.11 -0.90
C ALA A 32 -17.98 -14.06 0.46
N TRP A 33 -17.71 -13.03 1.26
CA TRP A 33 -18.33 -12.81 2.57
C TRP A 33 -19.75 -12.25 2.52
N LEU A 34 -20.14 -11.64 1.40
CA LEU A 34 -21.48 -11.09 1.21
C LEU A 34 -22.51 -12.10 0.71
N GLN A 35 -22.10 -13.34 0.40
CA GLN A 35 -23.05 -14.32 -0.09
C GLN A 35 -23.89 -14.84 1.07
N PRO A 36 -25.20 -14.53 1.15
CA PRO A 36 -26.07 -15.24 2.07
C PRO A 36 -26.04 -16.72 1.68
N LYS A 37 -25.84 -17.60 2.68
CA LYS A 37 -26.12 -19.03 2.50
C LYS A 37 -27.63 -19.16 2.27
N THR A 38 -28.07 -19.10 1.01
CA THR A 38 -29.46 -19.42 0.68
C THR A 38 -29.72 -20.87 1.09
N PRO A 39 -30.94 -21.23 1.55
CA PRO A 39 -31.29 -22.63 1.89
C PRO A 39 -31.07 -23.61 0.72
N SER A 40 -30.99 -23.09 -0.51
CA SER A 40 -30.80 -23.81 -1.77
C SER A 40 -29.33 -23.96 -2.21
N GLY A 41 -28.36 -23.42 -1.47
CA GLY A 41 -26.93 -23.58 -1.77
C GLY A 41 -26.46 -22.89 -3.07
N VAL A 42 -27.26 -21.99 -3.64
CA VAL A 42 -26.89 -21.24 -4.84
C VAL A 42 -26.23 -19.92 -4.41
N PRO A 43 -24.96 -19.68 -4.79
CA PRO A 43 -24.26 -18.43 -4.47
C PRO A 43 -24.92 -17.23 -5.15
N SER A 44 -25.13 -16.13 -4.42
CA SER A 44 -25.68 -14.89 -4.99
C SER A 44 -24.71 -14.28 -6.02
N GLU A 45 -25.25 -13.57 -7.01
CA GLU A 45 -24.42 -12.84 -7.99
C GLU A 45 -23.35 -11.99 -7.31
N THR A 46 -22.15 -12.01 -7.88
CA THR A 46 -21.01 -11.24 -7.38
C THR A 46 -21.31 -9.74 -7.47
N PRO A 47 -21.16 -8.96 -6.38
CA PRO A 47 -21.36 -7.51 -6.41
C PRO A 47 -20.51 -6.84 -7.49
N VAL A 48 -21.05 -5.81 -8.15
CA VAL A 48 -20.36 -5.04 -9.22
C VAL A 48 -19.04 -4.41 -8.79
N TRP A 49 -18.83 -4.19 -7.48
CA TRP A 49 -17.55 -3.70 -6.96
C TRP A 49 -16.49 -4.80 -6.79
N CYS A 50 -16.86 -6.09 -6.87
CA CYS A 50 -15.94 -7.19 -6.68
C CYS A 50 -15.12 -7.45 -7.94
N GLN A 51 -13.85 -7.07 -7.90
CA GLN A 51 -12.96 -7.12 -9.06
C GLN A 51 -12.23 -8.47 -9.25
N ASP A 52 -12.89 -9.61 -8.99
CA ASP A 52 -12.26 -10.95 -8.98
C ASP A 52 -10.97 -10.97 -8.12
N CYS A 53 -11.15 -11.02 -6.79
CA CYS A 53 -10.11 -11.13 -5.75
C CYS A 53 -8.66 -10.97 -6.23
N PRO A 54 -8.06 -9.77 -6.16
CA PRO A 54 -6.68 -9.63 -6.58
C PRO A 54 -5.76 -10.41 -5.64
N SER A 55 -5.03 -11.33 -6.25
CA SER A 55 -3.95 -12.08 -5.62
C SER A 55 -2.81 -11.12 -5.30
N THR A 56 -2.53 -10.92 -4.00
CA THR A 56 -1.37 -10.12 -3.55
C THR A 56 -0.08 -10.57 -4.26
N PRO A 57 0.23 -11.88 -4.39
CA PRO A 57 1.37 -12.32 -5.20
C PRO A 57 1.35 -11.85 -6.66
N ASP A 58 0.19 -11.93 -7.34
CA ASP A 58 0.08 -11.48 -8.74
C ASP A 58 0.16 -9.96 -8.87
N GLY A 59 -0.46 -9.24 -7.94
CA GLY A 59 -0.36 -7.80 -7.85
C GLY A 59 1.07 -7.33 -7.66
N LEU A 60 1.82 -7.96 -6.73
CA LEU A 60 3.24 -7.67 -6.51
C LEU A 60 4.10 -8.00 -7.73
N ARG A 61 3.84 -9.12 -8.43
CA ARG A 61 4.51 -9.44 -9.70
C ARG A 61 4.23 -8.39 -10.78
N GLN A 62 3.00 -7.91 -10.89
CA GLN A 62 2.64 -6.83 -11.81
C GLN A 62 3.33 -5.51 -11.46
N VAL A 63 3.40 -5.15 -10.18
CA VAL A 63 4.13 -3.96 -9.71
C VAL A 63 5.62 -4.09 -10.05
N ALA A 64 6.24 -5.23 -9.75
CA ALA A 64 7.64 -5.49 -10.08
C ALA A 64 7.89 -5.35 -11.60
N SER A 65 7.06 -5.97 -12.43
CA SER A 65 7.17 -5.87 -13.89
C SER A 65 7.02 -4.44 -14.41
N ARG A 66 6.07 -3.66 -13.84
CA ARG A 66 5.89 -2.25 -14.20
C ARG A 66 7.08 -1.41 -13.79
N LEU A 67 7.57 -1.56 -12.56
CA LEU A 67 8.73 -0.83 -12.06
C LEU A 67 9.98 -1.17 -12.88
N GLN A 68 10.20 -2.45 -13.20
CA GLN A 68 11.27 -2.89 -14.08
C GLN A 68 11.22 -2.16 -15.43
N GLY A 69 10.05 -2.11 -16.07
CA GLY A 69 9.84 -1.39 -17.33
C GLY A 69 10.07 0.11 -17.22
N MET A 70 9.61 0.75 -16.13
CA MET A 70 9.81 2.17 -15.87
C MET A 70 11.29 2.53 -15.63
N LEU A 71 12.05 1.63 -14.99
CA LEU A 71 13.49 1.80 -14.76
C LEU A 71 14.33 1.46 -16.00
N GLY A 72 13.74 0.79 -17.02
CA GLY A 72 14.46 0.35 -18.21
C GLY A 72 15.53 -0.70 -17.92
N ILE A 73 15.34 -1.53 -16.89
CA ILE A 73 16.31 -2.56 -16.47
C ILE A 73 15.89 -3.95 -16.97
N ASP A 74 16.88 -4.84 -17.07
CA ASP A 74 16.63 -6.24 -17.47
C ASP A 74 15.95 -7.04 -16.35
N GLN A 75 15.26 -8.12 -16.71
CA GLN A 75 14.61 -9.01 -15.74
C GLN A 75 15.62 -9.62 -14.76
N SER A 76 16.86 -9.87 -15.18
CA SER A 76 17.93 -10.37 -14.32
C SER A 76 18.30 -9.38 -13.21
N GLN A 77 18.09 -8.08 -13.42
CA GLN A 77 18.42 -7.02 -12.46
C GLN A 77 17.38 -6.86 -11.35
N MET A 78 16.19 -7.43 -11.46
CA MET A 78 15.14 -7.27 -10.46
C MET A 78 14.76 -8.59 -9.79
N VAL A 79 14.53 -8.53 -8.48
CA VAL A 79 13.93 -9.60 -7.68
C VAL A 79 12.81 -9.00 -6.82
N LEU A 80 11.62 -9.58 -6.88
CA LEU A 80 10.56 -9.31 -5.91
C LEU A 80 10.88 -10.09 -4.63
N SER A 81 10.88 -9.42 -3.49
CA SER A 81 11.04 -10.02 -2.18
C SER A 81 9.92 -9.57 -1.25
N CYS A 82 9.52 -10.43 -0.32
CA CYS A 82 8.60 -10.03 0.75
C CYS A 82 9.26 -10.19 2.12
N LEU A 83 8.82 -9.38 3.08
CA LEU A 83 9.20 -9.50 4.49
C LEU A 83 8.63 -10.78 5.10
N GLU A 84 7.40 -11.13 4.72
CA GLU A 84 6.69 -12.28 5.25
C GLU A 84 5.95 -13.04 4.15
N PHE A 85 5.65 -14.32 4.44
CA PHE A 85 4.71 -15.19 3.72
C PHE A 85 5.06 -15.63 2.30
N ILE A 86 5.71 -14.78 1.50
CA ILE A 86 5.99 -15.01 0.08
C ILE A 86 7.49 -14.98 -0.13
N GLU A 87 8.06 -16.10 -0.55
CA GLU A 87 9.48 -16.19 -0.90
C GLU A 87 9.76 -15.52 -2.28
N PRO A 88 11.00 -15.05 -2.51
CA PRO A 88 12.14 -15.09 -1.58
C PRO A 88 12.12 -13.99 -0.50
N PHE A 89 12.65 -14.31 0.67
CA PHE A 89 12.93 -13.32 1.74
C PHE A 89 14.18 -12.49 1.43
N PRO A 90 14.41 -11.36 2.11
CA PRO A 90 15.42 -10.39 1.70
C PRO A 90 16.85 -10.94 1.56
N PRO A 91 17.39 -11.77 2.49
CA PRO A 91 18.73 -12.34 2.32
C PRO A 91 18.86 -13.20 1.06
N GLU A 92 17.84 -13.99 0.77
CA GLU A 92 17.77 -14.84 -0.42
C GLU A 92 17.65 -14.02 -1.71
N ALA A 93 16.81 -12.98 -1.71
CA ALA A 93 16.65 -12.09 -2.87
C ALA A 93 17.96 -11.37 -3.23
N VAL A 94 18.72 -10.93 -2.23
CA VAL A 94 20.04 -10.31 -2.43
C VAL A 94 21.06 -11.35 -2.89
N ARG A 95 21.06 -12.57 -2.34
CA ARG A 95 21.92 -13.67 -2.81
C ARG A 95 21.68 -13.98 -4.28
N ILE A 96 20.43 -14.08 -4.71
CA ILE A 96 20.06 -14.30 -6.12
C ILE A 96 20.66 -13.22 -7.03
N LEU A 97 20.60 -11.94 -6.63
CA LEU A 97 21.22 -10.85 -7.40
C LEU A 97 22.75 -10.96 -7.43
N GLY A 98 23.37 -11.34 -6.30
CA GLY A 98 24.81 -11.60 -6.22
C GLY A 98 25.27 -12.71 -7.17
N GLU A 99 24.53 -13.82 -7.22
CA GLU A 99 24.79 -14.95 -8.14
C GLU A 99 24.64 -14.57 -9.62
N ARG A 100 23.78 -13.58 -9.91
CA ARG A 100 23.64 -12.98 -11.24
C ARG A 100 24.74 -11.95 -11.57
N GLY A 101 25.66 -11.69 -10.63
CA GLY A 101 26.79 -10.77 -10.81
C GLY A 101 26.54 -9.33 -10.34
N PHE A 102 25.39 -9.03 -9.72
CA PHE A 102 25.09 -7.70 -9.19
C PHE A 102 25.61 -7.53 -7.77
N HIS A 103 26.64 -6.70 -7.62
CA HIS A 103 27.30 -6.43 -6.33
C HIS A 103 26.92 -5.07 -5.75
N GLN A 104 26.11 -4.29 -6.46
CA GLN A 104 25.47 -3.06 -5.99
C GLN A 104 23.97 -3.32 -6.01
N VAL A 105 23.33 -3.42 -4.84
CA VAL A 105 21.92 -3.81 -4.74
C VAL A 105 21.14 -2.72 -4.01
N VAL A 106 20.08 -2.23 -4.65
CA VAL A 106 19.08 -1.35 -4.03
C VAL A 106 17.96 -2.20 -3.46
N LEU A 107 17.71 -2.08 -2.16
CA LEU A 107 16.46 -2.50 -1.51
C LEU A 107 15.48 -1.34 -1.65
N ALA A 108 14.41 -1.55 -2.41
CA ALA A 108 13.37 -0.57 -2.69
C ALA A 108 12.07 -0.95 -1.94
N PRO A 109 11.76 -0.31 -0.80
CA PRO A 109 10.56 -0.64 -0.04
C PRO A 109 9.28 -0.24 -0.79
N PHE A 110 8.42 -1.23 -1.04
CA PHE A 110 7.06 -1.04 -1.53
C PHE A 110 6.08 -1.08 -0.36
N LEU A 111 6.20 -0.07 0.52
CA LEU A 111 5.40 0.11 1.73
C LEU A 111 4.82 1.53 1.74
N LEU A 112 3.52 1.67 2.02
CA LEU A 112 2.83 2.97 1.99
C LEU A 112 3.30 3.94 3.07
N GLY A 113 3.80 3.45 4.20
CA GLY A 113 4.16 4.30 5.33
C GLY A 113 5.15 3.66 6.28
N ASN A 114 5.58 4.47 7.25
CA ASN A 114 6.72 4.18 8.10
C ASN A 114 6.32 3.42 9.38
N GLY A 115 5.68 2.25 9.21
CA GLY A 115 5.35 1.37 10.34
C GLY A 115 6.56 0.57 10.85
N LYS A 116 6.31 -0.36 11.79
CA LYS A 116 7.33 -1.28 12.37
C LYS A 116 8.27 -1.89 11.32
N HIS A 117 7.68 -2.36 10.22
CA HIS A 117 8.38 -3.02 9.11
C HIS A 117 9.36 -2.09 8.37
N ALA A 118 9.01 -0.81 8.23
CA ALA A 118 9.83 0.17 7.52
C ALA A 118 11.00 0.70 8.37
N THR A 119 10.88 0.61 9.70
CA THR A 119 11.85 1.23 10.63
C THR A 119 12.74 0.20 11.33
N LEU A 120 12.18 -0.62 12.22
CA LEU A 120 12.95 -1.56 13.04
C LEU A 120 13.39 -2.77 12.24
N GLU A 121 12.45 -3.42 11.57
CA GLU A 121 12.74 -4.68 10.85
C GLU A 121 13.64 -4.46 9.65
N MET A 122 13.53 -3.30 8.98
CA MET A 122 14.42 -2.96 7.86
C MET A 122 15.89 -2.90 8.29
N ASN A 123 16.19 -2.33 9.46
CA ASN A 123 17.55 -2.27 9.98
C ASN A 123 18.08 -3.66 10.34
N GLU A 124 17.26 -4.50 10.96
CA GLU A 124 17.62 -5.89 11.27
C GLU A 124 17.93 -6.69 10.00
N ILE A 125 17.10 -6.54 8.97
CA ILE A 125 17.31 -7.15 7.65
C ILE A 125 18.61 -6.67 7.03
N LEU A 126 18.89 -5.36 7.03
CA LEU A 126 20.12 -4.82 6.45
C LEU A 126 21.36 -5.39 7.13
N GLU A 127 21.37 -5.48 8.46
CA GLU A 127 22.49 -6.05 9.21
C GLU A 127 22.65 -7.56 8.96
N GLU A 128 21.54 -8.30 8.89
CA GLU A 128 21.55 -9.72 8.55
C GLU A 128 22.19 -9.95 7.16
N VAL A 129 21.72 -9.22 6.14
CA VAL A 129 22.23 -9.39 4.78
C VAL A 129 23.69 -8.97 4.68
N ARG A 130 24.11 -7.88 5.34
CA ARG A 130 25.52 -7.46 5.38
C ARG A 130 26.42 -8.52 6.01
N GLY A 131 25.94 -9.19 7.06
CA GLY A 131 26.66 -10.27 7.73
C GLY A 131 26.82 -11.51 6.86
N GLN A 132 25.77 -11.89 6.12
CA GLN A 132 25.77 -13.09 5.26
C GLN A 132 26.49 -12.87 3.92
N LEU A 133 26.42 -11.65 3.36
CA LEU A 133 26.87 -11.33 2.00
C LEU A 133 27.79 -10.08 1.99
N PRO A 134 28.98 -10.13 2.63
CA PRO A 134 29.86 -8.95 2.78
C PRO A 134 30.42 -8.40 1.46
N GLY A 135 30.34 -9.17 0.37
CA GLY A 135 30.76 -8.75 -0.97
C GLY A 135 29.73 -7.92 -1.75
N ILE A 136 28.52 -7.74 -1.20
CA ILE A 136 27.45 -6.98 -1.84
C ILE A 136 27.26 -5.65 -1.10
N GLN A 137 27.33 -4.56 -1.85
CA GLN A 137 27.00 -3.23 -1.34
C GLN A 137 25.48 -3.00 -1.40
N LEU A 138 24.86 -2.92 -0.23
CA LEU A 138 23.43 -2.66 -0.08
C LEU A 138 23.14 -1.18 0.08
N HIS A 139 22.12 -0.72 -0.63
CA HIS A 139 21.58 0.63 -0.55
C HIS A 139 20.08 0.54 -0.28
N LEU A 140 19.59 1.26 0.72
CA LEU A 140 18.17 1.35 1.01
C LEU A 140 17.61 2.60 0.34
N ALA A 141 16.59 2.44 -0.51
CA ALA A 141 15.82 3.58 -1.01
C ALA A 141 14.82 4.05 0.05
N ASP A 142 14.44 5.32 -0.02
CA ASP A 142 13.37 5.83 0.84
C ASP A 142 12.04 5.10 0.57
N GLY A 143 11.25 4.92 1.64
CA GLY A 143 9.89 4.42 1.51
C GLY A 143 8.98 5.42 0.80
N ILE A 144 7.80 4.96 0.38
CA ILE A 144 6.85 5.79 -0.37
C ILE A 144 6.32 6.95 0.51
N GLY A 145 5.85 6.63 1.73
CA GLY A 145 5.47 7.61 2.73
C GLY A 145 4.46 8.67 2.26
N VAL A 146 4.68 9.91 2.69
CA VAL A 146 3.87 11.07 2.31
C VAL A 146 4.36 11.61 0.96
N ASP A 147 3.53 11.49 -0.07
CA ASP A 147 3.84 12.02 -1.40
C ASP A 147 2.66 12.80 -1.99
N ALA A 148 2.99 13.86 -2.71
CA ALA A 148 2.01 14.73 -3.34
C ALA A 148 1.16 13.98 -4.37
N ASN A 149 1.69 13.01 -5.11
CA ASN A 149 0.93 12.25 -6.09
C ASN A 149 -0.06 11.28 -5.42
N LEU A 150 0.28 10.76 -4.24
CA LEU A 150 -0.62 9.90 -3.46
C LEU A 150 -1.79 10.68 -2.89
N ALA A 151 -1.54 11.89 -2.38
CA ALA A 151 -2.61 12.80 -1.98
C ALA A 151 -3.55 13.08 -3.17
N GLU A 152 -3.02 13.28 -4.38
CA GLU A 152 -3.83 13.49 -5.58
C GLU A 152 -4.67 12.27 -5.93
N LEU A 153 -4.10 11.07 -5.80
CA LEU A 153 -4.81 9.83 -6.03
C LEU A 153 -5.99 9.68 -5.05
N VAL A 154 -5.82 10.04 -3.77
CA VAL A 154 -6.91 10.04 -2.79
C VAL A 154 -8.00 11.05 -3.18
N VAL A 155 -7.61 12.28 -3.56
CA VAL A 155 -8.55 13.31 -4.04
C VAL A 155 -9.35 12.80 -5.23
N GLN A 156 -8.69 12.15 -6.19
CA GLN A 156 -9.33 11.54 -7.35
C GLN A 156 -10.38 10.50 -6.92
N ARG A 157 -10.07 9.59 -5.98
CA ARG A 157 -11.04 8.58 -5.49
C ARG A 157 -12.26 9.20 -4.81
N VAL A 158 -12.05 10.26 -4.04
CA VAL A 158 -13.16 11.00 -3.40
C VAL A 158 -14.09 11.60 -4.46
N ARG A 159 -13.53 12.27 -5.48
CA ARG A 159 -14.33 12.88 -6.56
C ARG A 159 -15.06 11.85 -7.42
N GLU A 160 -14.40 10.74 -7.76
CA GLU A 160 -15.03 9.62 -8.49
C GLU A 160 -16.23 9.04 -7.73
N LEU A 161 -16.12 8.90 -6.40
CA LEU A 161 -17.23 8.44 -5.56
C LEU A 161 -18.41 9.42 -5.58
N GLU A 162 -18.15 10.72 -5.48
CA GLU A 162 -19.20 11.73 -5.57
C GLU A 162 -19.90 11.73 -6.93
N GLU A 163 -19.14 11.61 -8.02
CA GLU A 163 -19.72 11.52 -9.36
C GLU A 163 -20.61 10.30 -9.53
N SER A 164 -20.21 9.16 -8.96
CA SER A 164 -20.99 7.91 -9.00
C SER A 164 -22.28 7.95 -8.15
N THR A 165 -22.35 8.84 -7.15
CA THR A 165 -23.46 8.93 -6.20
C THR A 165 -24.45 10.06 -6.51
N LYS A 166 -24.13 10.92 -7.49
CA LYS A 166 -25.05 11.93 -8.03
C LYS A 166 -26.24 11.27 -8.74
N SER A 167 -27.27 10.96 -7.96
CA SER A 167 -28.62 10.68 -8.47
C SER A 167 -29.43 11.99 -8.52
N PRO A 168 -30.28 12.24 -9.53
CA PRO A 168 -31.14 13.42 -9.59
C PRO A 168 -32.11 13.56 -8.40
N ALA A 169 -32.22 12.55 -7.54
CA ALA A 169 -33.07 12.53 -6.34
C ALA A 169 -32.33 12.80 -5.01
N THR A 170 -31.00 12.91 -5.00
CA THR A 170 -30.19 13.18 -3.80
C THR A 170 -29.19 14.27 -4.11
N ASP A 171 -29.65 15.52 -4.06
CA ASP A 171 -28.75 16.65 -3.87
C ASP A 171 -28.28 16.60 -2.41
N PRO A 172 -26.99 16.34 -2.11
CA PRO A 172 -26.50 16.16 -0.74
C PRO A 172 -26.64 17.42 0.14
N GLY A 173 -27.09 18.53 -0.45
CA GLY A 173 -27.14 19.81 0.22
C GLY A 173 -25.74 20.38 0.48
N PRO A 174 -25.64 21.62 0.98
CA PRO A 174 -24.38 22.34 1.13
C PRO A 174 -23.56 21.94 2.37
N GLY A 175 -23.73 20.72 2.89
CA GLY A 175 -23.08 20.28 4.13
C GLY A 175 -21.58 20.02 3.96
N LEU A 176 -20.79 20.27 5.01
CA LEU A 176 -19.37 19.91 5.05
C LEU A 176 -19.24 18.39 4.94
N ARG A 177 -18.40 17.89 4.03
CA ARG A 177 -18.24 16.45 3.79
C ARG A 177 -17.00 15.91 4.51
N GLY A 178 -17.15 14.79 5.21
CA GLY A 178 -16.05 14.09 5.87
C GLY A 178 -15.39 13.09 4.93
N VAL A 179 -14.06 13.00 4.96
CA VAL A 179 -13.27 11.91 4.39
C VAL A 179 -12.55 11.21 5.53
N LEU A 180 -12.78 9.92 5.68
CA LEU A 180 -12.08 9.06 6.64
C LEU A 180 -11.05 8.21 5.88
N LEU A 181 -9.77 8.59 5.96
CA LEU A 181 -8.67 7.88 5.30
C LEU A 181 -8.14 6.76 6.21
N VAL A 182 -8.26 5.50 5.79
CA VAL A 182 -8.02 4.34 6.66
C VAL A 182 -6.86 3.50 6.16
N LYS A 183 -5.78 3.40 6.93
CA LYS A 183 -4.66 2.48 6.65
C LYS A 183 -4.79 1.17 7.44
N ALA A 184 -3.93 0.21 7.09
CA ALA A 184 -3.74 -0.98 7.92
C ALA A 184 -3.17 -0.65 9.30
N GLY A 185 -3.63 -1.43 10.28
CA GLY A 185 -3.28 -1.28 11.68
C GLY A 185 -1.82 -1.53 12.01
N THR A 186 -1.25 -0.68 12.84
CA THR A 186 0.05 -0.86 13.46
C THR A 186 -0.05 -0.33 14.88
N LYS A 187 0.50 -1.05 15.86
CA LYS A 187 0.47 -0.58 17.25
C LYS A 187 1.12 0.79 17.35
N THR A 188 0.54 1.67 18.15
CA THR A 188 0.97 3.06 18.34
C THR A 188 2.43 3.18 18.80
N GLU A 189 2.97 2.16 19.46
CA GLU A 189 4.39 2.10 19.84
C GLU A 189 5.36 2.04 18.64
N TYR A 190 4.87 1.66 17.46
CA TYR A 190 5.65 1.54 16.22
C TYR A 190 5.26 2.55 15.12
N ASP A 191 4.05 3.11 15.19
CA ASP A 191 3.54 4.10 14.24
C ASP A 191 2.50 4.97 14.95
N ASP A 192 2.85 6.23 15.21
CA ASP A 192 1.97 7.24 15.80
C ASP A 192 1.06 7.92 14.77
N CYS A 193 1.05 7.42 13.53
CA CYS A 193 0.26 7.92 12.40
C CYS A 193 0.56 9.37 11.99
N ILE A 194 1.67 9.98 12.42
CA ILE A 194 2.01 11.37 12.04
C ILE A 194 2.06 11.51 10.52
N TRP A 195 2.73 10.59 9.82
CA TRP A 195 2.83 10.63 8.36
C TRP A 195 1.46 10.53 7.69
N LEU A 196 0.53 9.77 8.26
CA LEU A 196 -0.81 9.62 7.70
C LEU A 196 -1.63 10.89 7.94
N GLU A 197 -1.52 11.52 9.12
CA GLU A 197 -2.13 12.82 9.40
C GLU A 197 -1.60 13.91 8.44
N GLU A 198 -0.29 13.92 8.15
CA GLU A 198 0.30 14.82 7.15
C GLU A 198 -0.29 14.59 5.75
N LEU A 199 -0.42 13.33 5.32
CA LEU A 199 -1.10 12.98 4.07
C LEU A 199 -2.57 13.42 4.08
N GLY A 200 -3.26 13.22 5.20
CA GLY A 200 -4.65 13.64 5.40
C GLY A 200 -4.82 15.15 5.24
N GLN A 201 -3.90 15.95 5.79
CA GLN A 201 -3.90 17.39 5.62
C GLN A 201 -3.67 17.79 4.16
N LEU A 202 -2.72 17.17 3.46
CA LEU A 202 -2.51 17.42 2.03
C LEU A 202 -3.75 17.10 1.19
N VAL A 203 -4.49 16.06 1.55
CA VAL A 203 -5.77 15.71 0.90
C VAL A 203 -6.83 16.77 1.21
N GLU A 204 -6.97 17.19 2.46
CA GLU A 204 -7.94 18.22 2.87
C GLU A 204 -7.70 19.55 2.13
N ASP A 205 -6.44 20.00 2.09
CA ASP A 205 -6.04 21.25 1.42
C ASP A 205 -6.41 21.26 -0.07
N ARG A 206 -6.30 20.11 -0.74
CA ARG A 206 -6.61 19.96 -2.17
C ARG A 206 -8.08 19.77 -2.48
N LEU A 207 -8.81 19.14 -1.58
CA LEU A 207 -10.26 19.04 -1.66
C LEU A 207 -10.91 20.41 -1.42
N GLY A 208 -10.32 21.21 -0.53
CA GLY A 208 -10.75 22.56 -0.19
C GLY A 208 -11.83 22.61 0.88
N ALA A 209 -12.34 23.83 1.17
CA ALA A 209 -13.17 24.15 2.34
C ALA A 209 -14.51 23.40 2.45
N GLY A 210 -14.92 22.68 1.41
CA GLY A 210 -16.12 21.82 1.44
C GLY A 210 -15.88 20.46 2.10
N TYR A 211 -14.67 20.18 2.59
CA TYR A 211 -14.28 18.89 3.15
C TYR A 211 -13.55 19.03 4.49
N ALA A 212 -13.64 17.99 5.29
CA ALA A 212 -12.78 17.73 6.44
C ALA A 212 -12.24 16.31 6.35
N VAL A 213 -10.95 16.13 6.61
CA VAL A 213 -10.29 14.82 6.58
C VAL A 213 -9.94 14.41 8.00
N ALA A 214 -10.17 13.14 8.31
CA ALA A 214 -9.58 12.48 9.46
C ALA A 214 -8.97 11.17 9.01
N VAL A 215 -7.92 10.74 9.71
CA VAL A 215 -7.24 9.49 9.41
C VAL A 215 -7.49 8.47 10.50
N ALA A 216 -7.40 7.19 10.14
CA ALA A 216 -7.61 6.11 11.08
C ALA A 216 -6.79 4.87 10.72
N GLN A 217 -6.62 4.03 11.73
CA GLN A 217 -6.14 2.67 11.60
C GLN A 217 -7.33 1.71 11.68
N SER A 218 -7.34 0.69 10.82
CA SER A 218 -8.39 -0.34 10.87
C SER A 218 -8.34 -1.21 12.13
N HIS A 219 -7.15 -1.35 12.74
CA HIS A 219 -6.94 -2.18 13.93
C HIS A 219 -5.60 -1.84 14.64
N TYR A 220 -5.33 -2.47 15.78
CA TYR A 220 -4.08 -2.45 16.57
C TYR A 220 -3.54 -1.11 17.12
N GLY A 221 -3.93 0.04 16.61
CA GLY A 221 -3.42 1.33 17.09
C GLY A 221 -4.39 2.47 16.90
N ASP A 222 -3.94 3.65 17.33
CA ASP A 222 -4.68 4.89 17.29
C ASP A 222 -4.22 5.79 16.13
N PRO A 223 -5.07 6.68 15.61
CA PRO A 223 -6.49 6.82 15.93
C PRO A 223 -7.34 5.66 15.38
N THR A 224 -8.31 5.19 16.16
CA THR A 224 -9.29 4.18 15.71
C THR A 224 -10.29 4.78 14.72
N MET A 225 -10.91 3.94 13.88
CA MET A 225 -11.98 4.38 12.97
C MET A 225 -13.13 5.06 13.71
N ASP A 226 -13.54 4.53 14.87
CA ASP A 226 -14.64 5.09 15.67
C ASP A 226 -14.29 6.49 16.19
N THR A 227 -13.08 6.65 16.74
CA THR A 227 -12.61 7.94 17.25
C THR A 227 -12.47 8.98 16.13
N ALA A 228 -11.95 8.58 14.97
CA ALA A 228 -11.80 9.47 13.82
C ALA A 228 -13.14 9.85 13.19
N ALA A 229 -14.10 8.91 13.11
CA ALA A 229 -15.46 9.19 12.66
C ALA A 229 -16.20 10.13 13.63
N ALA A 230 -16.06 9.92 14.94
CA ALA A 230 -16.62 10.82 15.96
C ALA A 230 -16.02 12.23 15.86
N LYS A 231 -14.69 12.35 15.65
CA LYS A 231 -14.03 13.65 15.38
C LYS A 231 -14.66 14.37 14.19
N LEU A 232 -14.89 13.67 13.07
CA LEU A 232 -15.55 14.25 11.90
C LEU A 232 -16.99 14.69 12.20
N ALA A 233 -17.79 13.84 12.85
CA ALA A 233 -19.19 14.11 13.09
C ALA A 233 -19.42 15.19 14.18
N GLU A 234 -18.79 15.02 15.33
CA GLU A 234 -19.07 15.81 16.54
C GLU A 234 -18.24 17.10 16.61
N THR A 235 -16.97 17.04 16.16
CA THR A 235 -16.07 18.20 16.26
C THR A 235 -16.02 19.00 14.96
N ARG A 236 -15.97 18.34 13.81
CA ARG A 236 -15.92 19.01 12.50
C ARG A 236 -17.31 19.30 11.91
N GLY A 237 -18.37 18.66 12.42
CA GLY A 237 -19.75 18.93 12.02
C GLY A 237 -20.08 18.49 10.59
N VAL A 238 -19.46 17.40 10.12
CA VAL A 238 -19.71 16.91 8.76
C VAL A 238 -21.10 16.29 8.62
N SER A 239 -21.75 16.46 7.47
CA SER A 239 -23.08 15.91 7.18
C SER A 239 -23.05 14.47 6.63
N SER A 240 -21.89 14.03 6.15
CA SER A 240 -21.67 12.69 5.59
C SER A 240 -20.20 12.31 5.73
N ILE A 241 -19.88 11.02 5.82
CA ILE A 241 -18.50 10.52 5.86
C ILE A 241 -18.28 9.55 4.71
N MET A 242 -17.25 9.79 3.90
CA MET A 242 -16.74 8.89 2.88
C MET A 242 -15.50 8.18 3.41
N CYS A 243 -15.52 6.85 3.46
CA CYS A 243 -14.38 6.05 3.88
C CYS A 243 -13.49 5.72 2.68
N VAL A 244 -12.20 6.04 2.77
CA VAL A 244 -11.19 5.76 1.75
C VAL A 244 -10.16 4.77 2.32
N PRO A 245 -10.22 3.48 1.93
CA PRO A 245 -9.19 2.52 2.28
C PRO A 245 -7.87 2.87 1.58
N TYR A 246 -6.83 3.17 2.35
CA TYR A 246 -5.49 3.53 1.90
C TYR A 246 -4.56 2.30 1.91
N LEU A 247 -4.70 1.47 0.87
CA LEU A 247 -4.07 0.15 0.76
C LEU A 247 -3.65 -0.12 -0.69
N PHE A 248 -2.61 -0.95 -0.89
CA PHE A 248 -2.22 -1.37 -2.24
C PHE A 248 -3.13 -2.44 -2.82
N PHE A 249 -3.54 -3.40 -2.00
CA PHE A 249 -4.32 -4.56 -2.41
C PHE A 249 -5.55 -4.67 -1.50
N PRO A 250 -6.74 -4.97 -2.04
CA PRO A 250 -7.90 -5.26 -1.22
C PRO A 250 -7.72 -6.61 -0.52
N GLY A 251 -8.35 -6.74 0.64
CA GLY A 251 -8.28 -7.93 1.47
C GLY A 251 -8.87 -7.67 2.85
N ILE A 252 -8.81 -8.68 3.72
CA ILE A 252 -9.10 -8.51 5.14
C ILE A 252 -7.89 -7.87 5.80
N ILE A 253 -8.16 -6.83 6.59
CA ILE A 253 -7.21 -6.06 7.36
C ILE A 253 -7.52 -6.29 8.82
#